data_AF-A0A9D6FTP0-F1
#
_entry.id   AF-A0A9D6FTP0-F1
#
_cell.length_a   1.000
_cell.length_b   1.000
_cell.length_c   1.000
_cell.angle_alpha   90.00
_cell.angle_beta   90.00
_cell.angle_gamma   90.00
#
_symmetry.space_group_name_H-M   'P 1'
#
loop_
_entity.id
_entity.type
_entity.pdbx_description
1 polymer ?
#
loop_
_entity_poly.entity_id
_entity_poly.type
_entity_poly.pdbx_seq_one_letter_code
_entity_poly.pdbx_strand_id
1 'polypeptide(L)'
;MDRAVIQFLAANINWIILAFFVVGIGGLAVLSRQASRIPDHLRYVLGVILDEIRDPGLGRQKSQDNLTVLYALKQHLAASDPVRRGHLQGRILESNRWKPDIAGEGTRRFGHVLGVFGEIFPLLGILGTVCAMAAKGMLPADANPEQVSATFAEVVRLFGTAVTSTVYGIVCAVIFIPLFQWISAKLESGYKQAEEYRAWIGQMEMEVVRFNSTTVG
;
A
#
# COMPACT_ATOMS: atom_id res chain seq x y z
N MET A 1 13.11 33.17 4.49
CA MET A 1 13.78 32.06 3.78
C MET A 1 14.98 32.67 3.08
N ASP A 2 16.19 32.18 3.33
CA ASP A 2 17.40 32.80 2.77
C ASP A 2 17.42 32.76 1.25
N ARG A 3 17.94 33.83 0.65
CA ARG A 3 18.08 34.01 -0.81
C ARG A 3 18.79 32.81 -1.46
N ALA A 4 19.81 32.28 -0.78
CA ALA A 4 20.55 31.10 -1.20
C ALA A 4 19.68 29.84 -1.28
N VAL A 5 18.73 29.66 -0.36
CA VAL A 5 17.83 28.49 -0.31
C VAL A 5 16.83 28.54 -1.46
N ILE A 6 16.28 29.71 -1.77
CA ILE A 6 15.33 29.88 -2.89
C ILE A 6 16.02 29.58 -4.23
N GLN A 7 17.24 30.08 -4.42
CA GLN A 7 18.02 29.81 -5.62
C GLN A 7 18.43 28.33 -5.74
N PHE A 8 18.84 27.71 -4.63
CA PHE A 8 19.15 26.29 -4.59
C PHE A 8 17.94 25.43 -4.97
N LEU A 9 16.77 25.71 -4.39
CA LEU A 9 15.53 25.00 -4.72
C LEU A 9 15.14 25.23 -6.17
N ALA A 10 15.14 26.46 -6.66
CA ALA A 10 14.82 26.76 -8.06
C ALA A 10 15.74 26.01 -9.04
N ALA A 11 17.04 25.88 -8.72
CA ALA A 11 17.99 25.15 -9.56
C ALA A 11 17.83 23.63 -9.52
N ASN A 12 17.34 23.07 -8.40
CA ASN A 12 17.33 21.62 -8.17
C ASN A 12 15.92 21.01 -8.05
N ILE A 13 14.84 21.79 -8.14
CA ILE A 13 13.49 21.31 -7.83
C ILE A 13 13.06 20.13 -8.71
N ASN A 14 13.45 20.11 -9.99
CA ASN A 14 13.13 19.00 -10.89
C ASN A 14 13.80 17.69 -10.43
N TRP A 15 15.04 17.78 -9.94
CA TRP A 15 15.75 16.63 -9.36
C TRP A 15 15.15 16.20 -8.03
N ILE A 16 14.70 17.15 -7.21
CA ILE A 16 14.00 16.86 -5.96
C ILE A 16 12.69 16.13 -6.25
N ILE A 17 11.87 16.61 -7.20
CA ILE A 17 10.63 15.95 -7.64
C ILE A 17 10.93 14.53 -8.12
N LEU A 18 11.96 14.36 -8.96
CA LEU A 18 12.36 13.05 -9.45
C LEU A 18 12.82 12.10 -8.33
N ALA A 19 13.61 12.59 -7.37
CA ALA A 19 14.06 11.80 -6.23
C ALA A 19 12.87 11.33 -5.37
N PHE A 20 11.92 12.22 -5.09
CA PHE A 20 10.67 11.86 -4.40
C PHE A 20 9.86 10.83 -5.18
N PHE A 21 9.81 10.96 -6.51
CA PHE A 21 9.11 10.00 -7.37
C PHE A 21 9.76 8.61 -7.32
N VAL A 22 11.08 8.54 -7.41
CA VAL A 22 11.82 7.27 -7.30
C VAL A 22 11.60 6.61 -5.94
N VAL A 23 11.65 7.38 -4.85
CA VAL A 23 11.36 6.88 -3.50
C VAL A 23 9.92 6.38 -3.40
N GLY A 24 8.96 7.13 -3.94
CA GLY A 24 7.56 6.73 -3.99
C GLY A 24 7.36 5.41 -4.74
N ILE A 25 7.93 5.28 -5.95
CA ILE A 25 7.87 4.05 -6.74
C ILE A 25 8.53 2.87 -6.01
N GLY A 26 9.66 3.11 -5.33
CA GLY A 26 10.29 2.11 -4.47
C GLY A 26 9.37 1.64 -3.34
N GLY A 27 8.68 2.58 -2.68
CA GLY A 27 7.67 2.28 -1.67
C GLY A 27 6.49 1.47 -2.22
N LEU A 28 5.99 1.84 -3.40
CA LEU A 28 4.94 1.07 -4.10
C LEU A 28 5.41 -0.35 -4.45
N ALA A 29 6.65 -0.54 -4.86
CA ALA A 29 7.20 -1.87 -5.12
C ALA A 29 7.23 -2.74 -3.85
N VAL A 30 7.59 -2.14 -2.71
CA VAL A 30 7.54 -2.83 -1.40
C VAL A 30 6.10 -3.18 -1.03
N LEU A 31 5.16 -2.25 -1.17
CA LEU A 31 3.73 -2.51 -0.94
C LEU A 31 3.19 -3.61 -1.85
N SER A 32 3.53 -3.60 -3.14
CA SER A 32 3.10 -4.63 -4.09
C SER A 32 3.60 -6.02 -3.72
N ARG A 33 4.85 -6.12 -3.23
CA ARG A 33 5.39 -7.37 -2.67
C ARG A 33 4.61 -7.81 -1.44
N GLN A 34 4.30 -6.88 -0.52
CA GLN A 34 3.50 -7.21 0.67
C GLN A 34 2.06 -7.60 0.32
N ALA A 35 1.44 -6.91 -0.64
CA ALA A 35 0.10 -7.19 -1.15
C ALA A 35 -0.03 -8.61 -1.71
N SER A 36 1.04 -9.14 -2.30
CA SER A 36 1.07 -10.50 -2.83
C SER A 36 1.29 -11.55 -1.72
N ARG A 37 2.02 -11.19 -0.66
CA ARG A 37 2.28 -12.11 0.47
C ARG A 37 1.02 -12.46 1.26
N ILE A 38 0.07 -11.54 1.41
CA ILE A 38 -1.17 -11.77 2.17
C ILE A 38 -1.98 -12.95 1.61
N PRO A 39 -2.39 -12.96 0.32
CA PRO A 39 -3.14 -14.07 -0.25
C PRO A 39 -2.30 -15.36 -0.32
N ASP A 40 -0.99 -15.28 -0.59
CA ASP A 40 -0.13 -16.47 -0.62
C ASP A 40 0.02 -17.11 0.77
N HIS A 41 0.08 -16.27 1.81
CA HIS A 41 0.10 -16.76 3.18
C HIS A 41 -1.21 -17.42 3.56
N LEU A 42 -2.34 -16.83 3.18
CA LEU A 42 -3.66 -17.41 3.41
C LEU A 42 -3.80 -18.76 2.67
N ARG A 43 -3.31 -18.86 1.41
CA ARG A 43 -3.23 -20.13 0.68
C ARG A 43 -2.44 -21.18 1.43
N TYR A 44 -1.27 -20.80 1.94
CA TYR A 44 -0.43 -21.70 2.71
C TYR A 44 -1.16 -22.20 3.95
N VAL A 45 -1.77 -21.30 4.73
CA VAL A 45 -2.48 -21.66 5.97
C VAL A 45 -3.67 -22.57 5.65
N LEU A 46 -4.49 -22.22 4.68
CA LEU A 46 -5.60 -23.06 4.24
C LEU A 46 -5.11 -24.41 3.71
N GLY A 47 -4.00 -24.44 2.97
CA GLY A 47 -3.39 -25.65 2.46
C GLY A 47 -2.91 -26.60 3.56
N VAL A 48 -2.29 -26.08 4.61
CA VAL A 48 -1.89 -26.86 5.79
C VAL A 48 -3.12 -27.45 6.49
N ILE A 49 -4.15 -26.63 6.72
CA ILE A 49 -5.41 -27.08 7.33
C ILE A 49 -6.05 -28.21 6.49
N LEU A 50 -6.10 -28.04 5.17
CA LEU A 50 -6.64 -29.05 4.25
C LEU A 50 -5.86 -30.37 4.29
N ASP A 51 -4.53 -30.29 4.28
CA ASP A 51 -3.65 -31.46 4.35
C ASP A 51 -3.79 -32.21 5.69
N GLU A 52 -4.06 -31.48 6.77
CA GLU A 52 -4.25 -32.03 8.11
C GLU A 52 -5.63 -32.65 8.33
N ILE A 53 -6.67 -32.12 7.68
CA ILE A 53 -8.03 -32.69 7.68
C ILE A 53 -8.10 -33.98 6.85
N ARG A 54 -7.23 -34.14 5.84
CA ARG A 54 -7.16 -35.31 4.94
C ARG A 54 -8.50 -35.70 4.29
N ASP A 55 -9.37 -34.72 4.01
CA ASP A 55 -10.62 -34.99 3.30
C ASP A 55 -10.40 -34.93 1.77
N PRO A 56 -10.62 -36.03 1.03
CA PRO A 56 -10.39 -36.09 -0.42
C PRO A 56 -11.30 -35.18 -1.24
N GLY A 57 -12.47 -34.77 -0.70
CA GLY A 57 -13.38 -33.83 -1.35
C GLY A 57 -12.87 -32.38 -1.31
N LEU A 58 -12.23 -32.00 -0.21
CA LEU A 58 -11.65 -30.67 0.00
C LEU A 58 -10.24 -30.53 -0.65
N GLY A 59 -9.49 -31.64 -0.75
CA GLY A 59 -8.14 -31.64 -1.35
C GLY A 59 -8.08 -31.25 -2.83
N ARG A 60 -9.18 -31.40 -3.59
CA ARG A 60 -9.25 -30.97 -5.01
C ARG A 60 -9.37 -29.45 -5.19
N GLN A 61 -9.76 -28.72 -4.15
CA GLN A 61 -9.92 -27.25 -4.21
C GLN A 61 -8.62 -26.48 -3.97
N LYS A 62 -7.50 -27.16 -3.77
CA LYS A 62 -6.18 -26.56 -3.49
C LYS A 62 -5.68 -25.58 -4.57
N SER A 63 -6.32 -25.52 -5.74
CA SER A 63 -6.00 -24.57 -6.83
C SER A 63 -7.00 -23.40 -6.99
N GLN A 64 -8.11 -23.37 -6.24
CA GLN A 64 -9.14 -22.34 -6.35
C GLN A 64 -8.88 -21.13 -5.43
N ASP A 65 -9.60 -20.04 -5.67
CA ASP A 65 -9.54 -18.80 -4.88
C ASP A 65 -9.67 -19.08 -3.36
N ASN A 66 -8.94 -18.30 -2.56
CA ASN A 66 -8.79 -18.51 -1.11
C ASN A 66 -10.14 -18.45 -0.40
N LEU A 67 -11.01 -17.57 -0.86
CA LEU A 67 -12.36 -17.43 -0.34
C LEU A 67 -13.19 -18.67 -0.64
N THR A 68 -13.09 -19.24 -1.85
CA THR A 68 -13.80 -20.47 -2.22
C THR A 68 -13.38 -21.63 -1.33
N VAL A 69 -12.07 -21.77 -1.08
CA VAL A 69 -11.54 -22.78 -0.16
C VAL A 69 -12.06 -22.57 1.26
N LEU A 70 -12.03 -21.31 1.75
CA LEU A 70 -12.54 -20.95 3.07
C LEU A 70 -14.03 -21.27 3.21
N TYR A 71 -14.85 -20.92 2.22
CA TYR A 71 -16.29 -21.20 2.23
C TYR A 71 -16.59 -22.69 2.16
N ALA A 72 -15.85 -23.45 1.36
CA ALA A 72 -16.01 -24.90 1.30
C ALA A 72 -15.66 -25.56 2.64
N LEU A 73 -14.60 -25.08 3.31
CA LEU A 73 -14.22 -25.56 4.63
C LEU A 73 -15.30 -25.23 5.69
N LYS A 74 -15.85 -24.01 5.65
CA LYS A 74 -16.99 -23.59 6.47
C LYS A 74 -18.21 -24.50 6.26
N GLN A 75 -18.57 -24.76 5.01
CA GLN A 75 -19.69 -25.64 4.66
C GLN A 75 -19.45 -27.07 5.12
N HIS A 76 -18.24 -27.60 4.96
CA HIS A 76 -17.88 -28.94 5.40
C HIS A 76 -18.00 -29.10 6.93
N LEU A 77 -17.57 -28.10 7.70
CA LEU A 77 -17.74 -28.08 9.15
C LEU A 77 -19.21 -28.01 9.58
N ALA A 78 -20.01 -27.18 8.90
CA ALA A 78 -21.44 -27.07 9.17
C ALA A 78 -22.19 -28.37 8.86
N ALA A 79 -21.77 -29.10 7.83
CA ALA A 79 -22.34 -30.40 7.46
C ALA A 79 -21.82 -31.57 8.32
N SER A 80 -20.75 -31.38 9.08
CA SER A 80 -20.17 -32.42 9.93
C SER A 80 -20.98 -32.63 11.22
N ASP A 81 -20.99 -33.88 11.70
CA ASP A 81 -21.57 -34.28 12.99
C ASP A 81 -20.99 -33.46 14.15
N PRO A 82 -21.72 -33.24 15.27
CA PRO A 82 -21.29 -32.36 16.36
C PRO A 82 -19.92 -32.73 16.95
N VAL A 83 -19.66 -34.02 17.14
CA VAL A 83 -18.39 -34.53 17.68
C VAL A 83 -17.24 -34.30 16.69
N ARG A 84 -17.49 -34.59 15.41
CA ARG A 84 -16.50 -34.41 14.33
C ARG A 84 -16.21 -32.92 14.11
N ARG A 85 -17.23 -32.07 14.19
CA ARG A 85 -17.13 -30.61 14.12
C ARG A 85 -16.26 -30.07 15.24
N GLY A 86 -16.48 -30.46 16.49
CA GLY A 86 -15.65 -30.03 17.62
C GLY A 86 -14.18 -30.44 17.48
N HIS A 87 -13.92 -31.66 17.00
CA HIS A 87 -12.55 -32.13 16.77
C HIS A 87 -11.85 -31.39 15.61
N LEU A 88 -12.58 -31.12 14.52
CA LEU A 88 -12.06 -30.32 13.40
C LEU A 88 -11.85 -28.85 13.81
N GLN A 89 -12.76 -28.27 14.59
CA GLN A 89 -12.61 -26.93 15.16
C GLN A 89 -11.37 -26.84 16.04
N GLY A 90 -11.15 -27.81 16.93
CA GLY A 90 -9.95 -27.87 17.78
C GLY A 90 -8.65 -27.90 16.96
N ARG A 91 -8.59 -28.76 15.93
CA ARG A 91 -7.41 -28.82 15.03
C ARG A 91 -7.17 -27.54 14.26
N ILE A 92 -8.24 -26.90 13.76
CA ILE A 92 -8.12 -25.62 13.05
C ILE A 92 -7.58 -24.53 13.99
N LEU A 93 -8.06 -24.46 15.22
CA LEU A 93 -7.59 -23.50 16.22
C LEU A 93 -6.13 -23.76 16.62
N GLU A 94 -5.73 -25.02 16.80
CA GLU A 94 -4.33 -25.40 17.08
C GLU A 94 -3.39 -25.02 15.93
N SER A 95 -3.80 -25.28 14.68
CA SER A 95 -3.03 -24.90 13.49
C SER A 95 -2.88 -23.38 13.34
N ASN A 96 -3.86 -22.61 13.85
CA ASN A 96 -3.87 -21.16 13.75
C ASN A 96 -3.09 -20.43 14.87
N ARG A 97 -2.77 -21.11 15.98
CA ARG A 97 -1.93 -20.53 17.06
C ARG A 97 -0.53 -20.12 16.61
N TRP A 98 -0.06 -20.61 15.46
CA TRP A 98 1.32 -20.42 15.02
C TRP A 98 1.62 -19.10 14.31
N LYS A 99 0.65 -18.25 13.96
CA LYS A 99 0.95 -17.11 13.07
C LYS A 99 0.25 -15.79 13.41
N PRO A 100 0.99 -14.81 13.96
CA PRO A 100 0.50 -13.46 14.11
C PRO A 100 0.57 -12.73 12.77
N ASP A 101 -0.54 -12.04 12.49
CA ASP A 101 -0.61 -10.84 11.67
C ASP A 101 -0.50 -10.95 10.14
N ILE A 102 -1.43 -11.73 9.55
CA ILE A 102 -1.71 -11.79 8.10
C ILE A 102 -2.06 -10.41 7.49
N ALA A 103 -2.37 -9.40 8.31
CA ALA A 103 -2.71 -8.06 7.88
C ALA A 103 -2.07 -7.01 8.80
N GLY A 104 -0.74 -6.97 8.82
CA GLY A 104 0.01 -6.07 9.70
C GLY A 104 -0.46 -4.61 9.59
N GLU A 105 -0.79 -4.02 10.73
CA GLU A 105 -1.20 -2.62 10.86
C GLU A 105 -0.14 -1.66 10.28
N GLY A 106 1.13 -2.08 10.32
CA GLY A 106 2.25 -1.39 9.67
C GLY A 106 2.10 -1.23 8.15
N THR A 107 1.58 -2.23 7.45
CA THR A 107 1.36 -2.13 5.99
C THR A 107 0.22 -1.17 5.66
N ARG A 108 -0.85 -1.14 6.48
CA ARG A 108 -1.93 -0.15 6.33
C ARG A 108 -1.42 1.27 6.54
N ARG A 109 -0.66 1.50 7.63
CA ARG A 109 -0.04 2.81 7.92
C ARG A 109 0.92 3.23 6.80
N PHE A 110 1.76 2.32 6.30
CA PHE A 110 2.67 2.60 5.19
C PHE A 110 1.92 2.92 3.88
N GLY A 111 0.81 2.22 3.61
CA GLY A 111 -0.11 2.53 2.52
C GLY A 111 -0.67 3.95 2.60
N HIS A 112 -1.14 4.37 3.77
CA HIS A 112 -1.61 5.75 3.97
C HIS A 112 -0.52 6.79 3.71
N VAL A 113 0.69 6.59 4.22
CA VAL A 113 1.82 7.52 3.98
C VAL A 113 2.13 7.63 2.50
N LEU A 114 2.14 6.52 1.76
CA LEU A 114 2.35 6.53 0.31
C LEU A 114 1.21 7.18 -0.46
N GLY A 115 -0.04 7.10 0.02
CA GLY A 115 -1.16 7.81 -0.58
C GLY A 115 -0.95 9.32 -0.64
N VAL A 116 -0.36 9.90 0.41
CA VAL A 116 -0.05 11.34 0.48
C VAL A 116 0.95 11.79 -0.59
N PHE A 117 1.82 10.91 -1.09
CA PHE A 117 2.78 11.27 -2.14
C PHE A 117 2.08 11.72 -3.43
N GLY A 118 0.91 11.16 -3.75
CA GLY A 118 0.12 11.56 -4.91
C GLY A 118 -0.33 13.03 -4.86
N GLU A 119 -0.56 13.55 -3.65
CA GLU A 119 -0.94 14.95 -3.40
C GLU A 119 0.29 15.88 -3.31
N ILE A 120 1.43 15.35 -2.88
CA ILE A 120 2.68 16.11 -2.74
C ILE A 120 3.28 16.46 -4.11
N PHE A 121 3.21 15.59 -5.12
CA PHE A 121 3.86 15.86 -6.42
C PHE A 121 3.38 17.15 -7.11
N PRO A 122 2.06 17.44 -7.22
CA PRO A 122 1.58 18.72 -7.75
C PRO A 122 2.01 19.91 -6.87
N LEU A 123 1.98 19.75 -5.55
CA LEU A 123 2.41 20.80 -4.62
C LEU A 123 3.90 21.13 -4.76
N LEU A 124 4.76 20.13 -4.98
CA LEU A 124 6.18 20.34 -5.28
C LEU A 124 6.38 21.07 -6.63
N GLY A 125 5.54 20.79 -7.62
CA GLY A 125 5.55 21.51 -8.90
C GLY A 125 5.18 22.99 -8.75
N ILE A 126 4.15 23.28 -7.93
CA ILE A 126 3.75 24.65 -7.57
C ILE A 126 4.87 25.34 -6.78
N LEU A 127 5.47 24.66 -5.80
CA LEU A 127 6.60 25.18 -5.02
C LEU A 127 7.78 25.55 -5.93
N GLY A 128 8.12 24.71 -6.90
CA GLY A 128 9.15 25.00 -7.90
C GLY A 128 8.87 26.26 -8.70
N THR A 129 7.62 26.43 -9.12
CA THR A 129 7.15 27.63 -9.83
C THR A 129 7.32 28.87 -8.98
N VAL A 130 6.88 28.82 -7.71
CA VAL A 130 7.00 29.93 -6.76
C VAL A 130 8.46 30.27 -6.49
N CYS A 131 9.33 29.27 -6.28
CA CYS A 131 10.76 29.49 -6.06
C CYS A 131 11.45 30.12 -7.29
N ALA A 132 11.12 29.66 -8.50
CA ALA A 132 11.67 30.24 -9.73
C ALA A 132 11.20 31.68 -9.96
N MET A 133 9.93 31.99 -9.67
CA MET A 133 9.42 33.36 -9.74
C MET A 133 10.00 34.27 -8.65
N ALA A 134 10.19 33.76 -7.44
CA ALA A 134 10.83 34.51 -6.36
C ALA A 134 12.31 34.80 -6.67
N ALA A 135 13.03 33.86 -7.30
CA ALA A 135 14.39 34.08 -7.77
C ALA A 135 14.48 35.18 -8.85
N LYS A 136 13.44 35.31 -9.70
CA LYS A 136 13.34 36.37 -10.70
C LYS A 136 13.20 37.77 -10.06
N GLY A 137 12.40 37.89 -9.00
CA GLY A 137 12.24 39.16 -8.25
C GLY A 137 13.51 39.63 -7.54
N MET A 138 14.56 38.81 -7.54
CA MET A 138 15.86 39.08 -6.94
C MET A 138 16.92 39.47 -7.97
N LEU A 139 16.58 39.67 -9.24
CA LEU A 139 17.52 40.17 -10.24
C LEU A 139 17.78 41.67 -10.03
N PRO A 140 19.04 42.16 -10.12
CA PRO A 140 19.33 43.58 -9.96
C PRO A 140 18.64 44.41 -11.05
N ALA A 141 17.94 45.48 -10.65
CA ALA A 141 17.19 46.36 -11.56
C ALA A 141 18.09 47.26 -12.42
N ASP A 142 19.34 47.48 -11.99
CA ASP A 142 20.28 48.45 -12.60
C ASP A 142 21.30 47.77 -13.53
N ALA A 143 20.83 46.89 -14.42
CA ALA A 143 21.69 46.09 -15.28
C ALA A 143 22.18 46.90 -16.52
N ASN A 144 23.50 46.93 -16.74
CA ASN A 144 24.12 47.45 -17.96
C ASN A 144 23.65 46.69 -19.22
N PRO A 145 23.72 47.25 -20.44
CA PRO A 145 23.20 46.62 -21.66
C PRO A 145 23.73 45.20 -21.97
N GLU A 146 24.98 44.87 -21.62
CA GLU A 146 25.48 43.48 -21.68
C GLU A 146 24.80 42.57 -20.64
N GLN A 147 24.58 43.09 -19.43
CA GLN A 147 23.88 42.38 -18.36
C GLN A 147 22.38 42.21 -18.67
N VAL A 148 21.76 43.09 -19.48
CA VAL A 148 20.36 42.95 -19.91
C VAL A 148 20.16 41.66 -20.72
N SER A 149 21.11 41.31 -21.60
CA SER A 149 21.05 40.06 -22.38
C SER A 149 21.17 38.82 -21.49
N ALA A 150 22.10 38.84 -20.52
CA ALA A 150 22.29 37.77 -19.54
C ALA A 150 21.09 37.66 -18.57
N THR A 151 20.52 38.80 -18.17
CA THR A 151 19.33 38.87 -17.31
C THR A 151 18.11 38.32 -18.04
N PHE A 152 17.94 38.62 -19.32
CA PHE A 152 16.85 38.06 -20.14
C PHE A 152 16.99 36.55 -20.31
N ALA A 153 18.18 36.04 -20.63
CA ALA A 153 18.44 34.60 -20.72
C ALA A 153 18.14 33.89 -19.39
N GLU A 154 18.52 34.50 -18.27
CA GLU A 154 18.25 33.96 -16.93
C GLU A 154 16.75 33.97 -16.59
N VAL A 155 16.03 35.03 -16.96
CA VAL A 155 14.56 35.09 -16.80
C VAL A 155 13.86 34.00 -17.62
N VAL A 156 14.27 33.78 -18.86
CA VAL A 156 13.72 32.73 -19.73
C VAL A 156 14.03 31.35 -19.14
N ARG A 157 15.24 31.14 -18.62
CA ARG A 157 15.64 29.90 -17.94
C ARG A 157 14.79 29.63 -16.68
N LEU A 158 14.58 30.64 -15.83
CA LEU A 158 13.75 30.52 -14.62
C LEU A 158 12.29 30.25 -14.98
N PHE A 159 11.76 30.90 -16.02
CA PHE A 159 10.41 30.65 -16.50
C PHE A 159 10.26 29.23 -17.06
N GLY A 160 11.22 28.78 -17.87
CA GLY A 160 11.27 27.39 -18.35
C GLY A 160 11.36 26.38 -17.20
N THR A 161 12.11 26.72 -16.15
CA THR A 161 12.21 25.88 -14.94
C THR A 161 10.89 25.80 -14.18
N ALA A 162 10.16 26.92 -14.06
CA ALA A 162 8.84 26.97 -13.42
C ALA A 162 7.78 26.14 -14.16
N VAL A 163 7.74 26.29 -15.49
CA VAL A 163 6.81 25.52 -16.34
C VAL A 163 7.17 24.03 -16.27
N THR A 164 8.45 23.68 -16.41
CA THR A 164 8.89 22.29 -16.36
C THR A 164 8.63 21.67 -14.99
N SER A 165 8.88 22.35 -13.87
CA SER A 165 8.61 21.80 -12.53
C SER A 165 7.14 21.46 -12.32
N THR A 166 6.23 22.30 -12.83
CA THR A 166 4.79 22.03 -12.80
C THR A 166 4.43 20.82 -13.65
N VAL A 167 4.94 20.75 -14.88
CA VAL A 167 4.71 19.61 -15.77
C VAL A 167 5.24 18.31 -15.15
N TYR A 168 6.45 18.32 -14.59
CA TYR A 168 7.04 17.16 -13.92
C TYR A 168 6.19 16.71 -12.71
N GLY A 169 5.75 17.65 -11.86
CA GLY A 169 4.87 17.35 -10.74
C GLY A 169 3.56 16.69 -11.15
N ILE A 170 2.92 17.22 -12.21
CA ILE A 170 1.67 16.65 -12.75
C ILE A 170 1.91 15.27 -13.35
N VAL A 171 2.95 15.10 -14.18
CA VAL A 171 3.28 13.81 -14.80
C VAL A 171 3.56 12.74 -13.74
N CYS A 172 4.32 13.09 -12.69
CA CYS A 172 4.57 12.19 -11.56
C CYS A 172 3.27 11.79 -10.87
N ALA A 173 2.36 12.74 -10.59
CA ALA A 173 1.07 12.46 -9.99
C ALA A 173 0.19 11.56 -10.87
N VAL A 174 0.10 11.86 -12.17
CA VAL A 174 -0.69 11.12 -13.16
C VAL A 174 -0.22 9.66 -13.28
N ILE A 175 1.08 9.39 -13.11
CA ILE A 175 1.60 8.02 -13.11
C ILE A 175 1.41 7.36 -11.74
N PHE A 176 1.69 8.09 -10.67
CA PHE A 176 1.73 7.54 -9.32
C PHE A 176 0.34 7.18 -8.77
N ILE A 177 -0.66 8.04 -8.96
CA ILE A 177 -2.02 7.85 -8.45
C ILE A 177 -2.64 6.53 -8.95
N PRO A 178 -2.72 6.26 -10.27
CA PRO A 178 -3.32 5.01 -10.74
C PRO A 178 -2.53 3.78 -10.30
N LEU A 179 -1.20 3.87 -10.22
CA LEU A 179 -0.37 2.77 -9.73
C LEU A 179 -0.64 2.48 -8.24
N PHE A 180 -0.74 3.52 -7.42
CA PHE A 180 -1.09 3.40 -6.01
C PHE A 180 -2.51 2.85 -5.83
N GLN A 181 -3.49 3.30 -6.61
CA GLN A 181 -4.87 2.79 -6.58
C GLN A 181 -4.92 1.30 -6.93
N TRP A 182 -4.19 0.88 -7.96
CA TRP A 182 -4.10 -0.54 -8.35
C TRP A 182 -3.52 -1.42 -7.23
N ILE A 183 -2.45 -0.97 -6.58
CA ILE A 183 -1.83 -1.69 -5.45
C ILE A 183 -2.75 -1.69 -4.23
N SER A 184 -3.42 -0.57 -3.96
CA SER A 184 -4.35 -0.44 -2.84
C SER A 184 -5.55 -1.36 -2.99
N ALA A 185 -6.13 -1.46 -4.18
CA ALA A 185 -7.21 -2.41 -4.47
C ALA A 185 -6.77 -3.86 -4.25
N LYS A 186 -5.53 -4.21 -4.63
CA LYS A 186 -4.95 -5.53 -4.38
C LYS A 186 -4.74 -5.81 -2.88
N LEU A 187 -4.27 -4.81 -2.13
CA LEU A 187 -4.11 -4.89 -0.67
C LEU A 187 -5.46 -5.07 0.02
N GLU A 188 -6.46 -4.28 -0.37
CA GLU A 188 -7.79 -4.32 0.21
C GLU A 188 -8.47 -5.68 -0.02
N SER A 189 -8.32 -6.24 -1.23
CA SER A 189 -8.76 -7.61 -1.49
C SER A 189 -8.09 -8.62 -0.56
N GLY A 190 -6.76 -8.57 -0.42
CA GLY A 190 -6.03 -9.46 0.50
C GLY A 190 -6.43 -9.27 1.96
N TYR A 191 -6.64 -8.02 2.40
CA TYR A 191 -7.10 -7.71 3.75
C TYR A 191 -8.49 -8.24 4.03
N LYS A 192 -9.42 -8.10 3.10
CA LYS A 192 -10.77 -8.63 3.24
C LYS A 192 -10.74 -10.15 3.42
N GLN A 193 -9.93 -10.85 2.63
CA GLN A 193 -9.75 -12.31 2.80
C GLN A 193 -9.18 -12.67 4.18
N ALA A 194 -8.17 -11.93 4.64
CA ALA A 194 -7.57 -12.14 5.95
C ALA A 194 -8.54 -11.84 7.11
N GLU A 195 -9.37 -10.80 6.97
CA GLU A 195 -10.38 -10.41 7.94
C GLU A 195 -11.52 -11.43 8.02
N GLU A 196 -12.02 -11.92 6.88
CA GLU A 196 -13.02 -12.99 6.86
C GLU A 196 -12.52 -14.29 7.49
N TYR A 197 -11.23 -14.62 7.30
CA TYR A 197 -10.60 -15.75 7.96
C TYR A 197 -10.51 -15.52 9.48
N ARG A 198 -10.04 -14.35 9.93
CA ARG A 198 -9.97 -14.00 11.37
C ARG A 198 -11.34 -14.02 12.05
N ALA A 199 -12.35 -13.42 11.42
CA ALA A 199 -13.70 -13.38 11.96
C ALA A 199 -14.26 -14.80 12.14
N TRP A 200 -14.00 -15.68 11.17
CA TRP A 200 -14.41 -17.08 11.26
C TRP A 200 -13.69 -17.84 12.37
N ILE A 201 -12.38 -17.66 12.52
CA ILE A 201 -11.63 -18.24 13.65
C ILE A 201 -12.19 -17.74 14.98
N GLY A 202 -12.42 -16.44 15.12
CA GLY A 202 -12.96 -15.87 16.37
C GLY A 202 -14.35 -16.41 16.71
N GLN A 203 -15.20 -16.67 15.71
CA GLN A 203 -16.48 -17.36 15.92
C GLN A 203 -16.28 -18.79 16.44
N MET A 204 -15.34 -19.54 15.86
CA MET A 204 -15.02 -20.90 16.29
C MET A 204 -14.48 -20.95 17.72
N GLU A 205 -13.62 -20.01 18.10
CA GLU A 205 -13.11 -19.90 19.48
C GLU A 205 -14.27 -19.69 20.47
N MET A 206 -15.22 -18.81 20.17
CA MET A 206 -16.40 -18.60 21.01
C MET A 206 -17.31 -19.83 21.09
N GLU A 207 -17.49 -20.56 20.00
CA GLU A 207 -18.30 -21.79 19.97
C GLU A 207 -17.66 -22.91 20.82
N VAL A 208 -16.34 -23.10 20.71
CA VAL A 208 -15.62 -24.11 21.50
C VAL A 208 -15.66 -23.76 22.98
N VAL A 209 -15.49 -22.49 23.35
CA VAL A 209 -15.62 -22.02 24.75
C VAL A 209 -17.03 -22.27 25.27
N ARG A 210 -18.08 -21.98 24.49
CA ARG A 210 -19.47 -22.27 24.89
C ARG A 210 -19.71 -23.76 25.09
N PHE A 211 -19.27 -24.60 24.15
CA PHE A 211 -19.48 -26.04 24.22
C PHE A 211 -18.84 -26.65 25.48
N ASN A 212 -17.61 -26.25 25.80
CA ASN A 212 -16.91 -26.67 27.02
C ASN A 212 -17.59 -26.15 28.29
N SER A 213 -18.18 -24.95 28.27
CA SER A 213 -18.91 -24.41 29.43
C SER A 213 -20.23 -25.14 29.74
N THR A 214 -20.89 -25.73 28.73
CA THR A 214 -22.14 -26.49 28.90
C THR A 214 -21.94 -27.98 29.16
N THR A 215 -20.74 -28.53 28.95
CA THR A 215 -20.44 -29.95 29.23
C THR A 215 -19.82 -30.18 30.61
N VAL A 216 -19.37 -29.14 31.30
CA VAL A 216 -18.73 -29.21 32.62
C VAL A 216 -19.68 -28.78 33.76
N GLY A 217 -20.95 -28.46 33.44
CA GLY A 217 -22.02 -28.23 34.41
C GLY A 217 -23.00 -29.39 34.46
#